data_AF-A0A6M4GRV0-F1
#
_entry.id   AF-A0A6M4GRV0-F1
#
_cell.length_a   1.000
_cell.length_b   1.000
_cell.length_c   1.000
_cell.angle_alpha   90.00
_cell.angle_beta   90.00
_cell.angle_gamma   90.00
#
_symmetry.space_group_name_H-M   'P 1'
#
loop_
_entity.id
_entity.type
_entity.pdbx_description
1 polymer ?
#
loop_
_entity_poly.entity_id
_entity_poly.type
_entity_poly.pdbx_seq_one_letter_code
_entity_poly.pdbx_strand_id
1 'polypeptide(L)'
;MDRNTLFLAAAVAIGCYGLSAKAQDPAVQAGDPARWYQPADTPQKKFETLKKEAGAALKEARDECRKSATDRRACEAQARAQYDSDMQLARGYLAGDNPMPR
;
A
#
# COMPACT_ATOMS: atom_id res chain seq x y z
N MET A 1 -43.78 -3.25 -25.31
CA MET A 1 -43.18 -3.59 -26.61
C MET A 1 -43.29 -2.38 -27.52
N ASP A 2 -42.35 -2.00 -28.37
CA ASP A 2 -40.90 -1.84 -28.29
C ASP A 2 -40.63 -0.70 -29.27
N ARG A 3 -39.83 0.29 -28.88
CA ARG A 3 -39.39 1.36 -29.79
C ARG A 3 -37.89 1.56 -29.62
N ASN A 4 -37.19 0.44 -29.49
CA ASN A 4 -35.76 0.40 -29.25
C ASN A 4 -35.17 -0.81 -29.96
N THR A 5 -35.05 -0.71 -31.28
CA THR A 5 -34.14 -1.56 -32.06
C THR A 5 -34.05 -0.98 -33.45
N LEU A 6 -32.81 -0.93 -33.96
CA LEU A 6 -32.38 -0.42 -35.26
C LEU A 6 -32.16 1.12 -35.22
N PHE A 7 -30.96 1.67 -35.32
CA PHE A 7 -29.88 1.31 -36.24
C PHE A 7 -28.53 1.84 -35.73
N LEU A 8 -27.47 1.28 -36.32
CA LEU A 8 -26.07 1.73 -36.33
C LEU A 8 -25.17 1.19 -35.21
N ALA A 9 -24.83 -0.08 -35.41
CA ALA A 9 -23.53 -0.62 -35.08
C ALA A 9 -22.40 0.34 -35.54
N ALA A 10 -21.70 0.95 -34.58
CA ALA A 10 -20.35 1.43 -34.78
C ALA A 10 -19.40 0.31 -34.32
N ALA A 11 -18.82 -0.37 -35.29
CA ALA A 11 -17.83 -1.42 -35.11
C ALA A 11 -16.65 -0.91 -34.26
N VAL A 12 -16.51 -1.42 -33.04
CA VAL A 12 -15.23 -1.37 -32.31
C VAL A 12 -14.36 -2.48 -32.88
N ALA A 13 -13.70 -2.18 -33.98
CA ALA A 13 -12.62 -2.99 -34.52
C ALA A 13 -11.36 -2.13 -34.57
N ILE A 14 -10.23 -2.78 -34.28
CA ILE A 14 -8.85 -2.32 -34.50
C ILE A 14 -8.25 -1.55 -33.31
N GLY A 15 -7.69 -2.33 -32.39
CA GLY A 15 -6.78 -1.85 -31.36
C GLY A 15 -5.84 -2.92 -30.79
N CYS A 16 -5.73 -4.11 -31.40
CA CYS A 16 -4.63 -5.04 -31.11
C CYS A 16 -3.55 -4.85 -32.16
N TYR A 17 -2.87 -3.70 -32.11
CA TYR A 17 -1.65 -3.51 -32.90
C TYR A 17 -0.57 -4.45 -32.34
N GLY A 18 -0.42 -5.57 -33.05
CA GLY A 18 0.79 -6.35 -33.27
C GLY A 18 1.81 -6.35 -32.13
N LEU A 19 1.74 -7.41 -31.33
CA LEU A 19 2.90 -7.96 -30.62
C LEU A 19 4.03 -8.20 -31.65
N SER A 20 5.00 -7.29 -31.71
CA SER A 20 6.25 -7.54 -32.43
C SER A 20 7.07 -8.52 -31.60
N ALA A 21 6.92 -9.81 -31.86
CA ALA A 21 7.83 -10.84 -31.35
C ALA A 21 9.19 -10.62 -32.02
N LYS A 22 10.05 -9.80 -31.40
CA LYS A 22 11.48 -9.84 -31.70
C LYS A 22 11.95 -11.22 -31.26
N ALA A 23 12.41 -12.04 -32.20
CA ALA A 23 13.14 -13.26 -31.90
C ALA A 23 14.27 -12.86 -30.95
N GLN A 24 14.12 -13.26 -29.69
CA GLN A 24 15.16 -13.07 -28.69
C GLN A 24 16.30 -13.95 -29.17
N ASP A 25 17.44 -13.34 -29.51
CA ASP A 25 18.72 -14.06 -29.46
C ASP A 25 18.70 -14.92 -28.18
N PRO A 26 19.17 -16.17 -28.20
CA PRO A 26 19.36 -16.93 -26.98
C PRO A 26 20.41 -16.18 -26.17
N ALA A 27 19.95 -15.18 -25.43
CA ALA A 27 20.72 -14.51 -24.42
C ALA A 27 21.22 -15.65 -23.56
N VAL A 28 22.55 -15.81 -23.51
CA VAL A 28 23.23 -16.52 -22.43
C VAL A 28 22.41 -16.23 -21.19
N GLN A 29 21.78 -17.25 -20.61
CA GLN A 29 20.87 -17.05 -19.49
C GLN A 29 21.66 -16.30 -18.43
N ALA A 30 21.46 -14.99 -18.36
CA ALA A 30 22.06 -14.17 -17.34
C ALA A 30 21.51 -14.78 -16.06
N GLY A 31 22.41 -15.23 -15.18
CA GLY A 31 22.00 -15.77 -13.88
C GLY A 31 21.04 -14.81 -13.18
N ASP A 32 20.35 -15.29 -12.14
CA ASP A 32 19.29 -14.53 -11.50
C ASP A 32 19.70 -13.08 -11.19
N PRO A 33 18.81 -12.10 -11.41
CA PRO A 33 19.10 -10.71 -11.12
C PRO A 33 19.54 -10.54 -9.66
N ALA A 34 20.62 -9.78 -9.42
CA ALA A 34 21.16 -9.55 -8.06
C ALA A 34 20.09 -9.03 -7.05
N ARG A 35 19.05 -8.36 -7.55
CA ARG A 35 17.87 -7.90 -6.79
C ARG A 35 17.13 -9.06 -6.08
N TRP A 36 17.11 -10.26 -6.64
CA TRP A 36 16.38 -11.42 -6.08
C TRP A 36 16.96 -11.90 -4.76
N TYR A 37 18.26 -11.69 -4.54
CA TYR A 37 18.94 -12.05 -3.30
C TYR A 37 18.93 -10.93 -2.25
N GLN A 38 18.37 -9.76 -2.57
CA GLN A 38 18.22 -8.67 -1.61
C GLN A 38 16.96 -8.89 -0.78
N PRO A 39 17.04 -8.86 0.57
CA PRO A 39 15.86 -8.92 1.41
C PRO A 39 14.89 -7.81 1.03
N ALA A 40 13.63 -8.18 0.75
CA ALA A 40 12.60 -7.21 0.42
C ALA A 40 12.40 -6.20 1.57
N ASP A 41 12.45 -6.71 2.82
CA ASP A 41 12.12 -6.00 4.04
C ASP A 41 13.33 -5.87 4.96
N THR A 42 14.03 -4.73 4.88
CA THR A 42 15.04 -4.37 5.86
C THR A 42 14.37 -3.81 7.13
N PRO A 43 14.99 -3.90 8.31
CA PRO A 43 14.41 -3.32 9.52
C PRO A 43 14.14 -1.81 9.39
N GLN A 44 15.00 -1.09 8.67
CA GLN A 44 14.78 0.31 8.33
C GLN A 44 13.50 0.53 7.50
N LYS A 45 13.27 -0.30 6.47
CA LYS A 45 12.04 -0.21 5.66
C LYS A 45 10.81 -0.52 6.51
N LYS A 46 10.88 -1.53 7.38
CA LYS A 46 9.77 -1.86 8.29
C LYS A 46 9.43 -0.69 9.21
N PHE A 47 10.44 -0.07 9.84
CA PHE A 47 10.24 1.13 10.65
C PHE A 47 9.59 2.27 9.85
N GLU A 48 10.08 2.56 8.65
CA GLU A 48 9.55 3.64 7.81
C GLU A 48 8.12 3.38 7.36
N THR A 49 7.75 2.13 7.07
CA THR A 49 6.38 1.72 6.77
C THR A 49 5.47 1.91 8.00
N LEU A 50 5.85 1.34 9.14
CA LEU A 50 5.05 1.42 10.38
C LEU A 50 4.86 2.85 10.87
N LYS A 51 5.87 3.71 10.72
CA LYS A 51 5.77 5.13 11.05
C LYS A 51 4.69 5.83 10.20
N LYS A 52 4.60 5.50 8.91
CA LYS A 52 3.57 6.05 8.02
C LYS A 52 2.19 5.54 8.39
N GLU A 53 2.06 4.24 8.64
CA GLU A 53 0.81 3.60 9.04
C GLU A 53 0.30 4.16 10.38
N ALA A 54 1.15 4.27 11.39
CA ALA A 54 0.81 4.88 12.68
C ALA A 54 0.35 6.34 12.52
N GLY A 55 1.02 7.12 11.66
CA GLY A 55 0.61 8.50 11.35
C GLY A 55 -0.76 8.58 10.67
N ALA A 56 -1.03 7.68 9.71
CA ALA A 56 -2.32 7.59 9.04
C ALA A 56 -3.44 7.19 10.01
N ALA A 57 -3.21 6.16 10.84
CA ALA A 57 -4.14 5.71 11.86
C ALA A 57 -4.45 6.81 12.88
N LEU A 58 -3.44 7.57 13.32
CA LEU A 58 -3.66 8.73 14.21
C LEU A 58 -4.54 9.79 13.54
N LYS A 59 -4.29 10.10 12.26
CA LYS A 59 -5.10 11.08 11.53
C LYS A 59 -6.56 10.64 11.47
N GLU A 60 -6.80 9.39 11.07
CA GLU A 60 -8.14 8.80 10.97
C GLU A 60 -8.86 8.78 12.34
N ALA A 61 -8.18 8.30 13.38
CA ALA A 61 -8.73 8.30 14.74
C ALA A 61 -9.10 9.72 15.21
N ARG A 62 -8.26 10.72 14.92
CA ARG A 62 -8.58 12.12 15.26
C ARG A 62 -9.71 12.70 14.41
N ASP A 63 -9.82 12.31 13.14
CA ASP A 63 -10.97 12.66 12.29
C ASP A 63 -12.27 12.12 12.90
N GLU A 64 -12.24 10.88 13.40
CA GLU A 64 -13.38 10.27 14.10
C GLU A 64 -13.69 10.98 15.43
N CYS A 65 -12.67 11.27 16.25
CA CYS A 65 -12.86 12.01 17.50
C CYS A 65 -13.52 13.37 17.30
N ARG A 66 -13.30 14.03 16.16
CA ARG A 66 -13.92 15.32 15.83
C ARG A 66 -15.40 15.22 15.50
N LYS A 67 -15.92 14.03 15.17
CA LYS A 67 -17.35 13.82 14.89
C LYS A 67 -18.19 13.79 16.17
N SER A 68 -17.59 13.49 17.32
CA SER A 68 -18.25 13.58 18.63
C SER A 68 -17.96 14.92 19.32
N ALA A 69 -19.01 15.60 19.79
CA ALA A 69 -18.86 16.81 20.61
C ALA A 69 -18.50 16.48 22.07
N THR A 70 -19.02 15.37 22.59
CA THR A 70 -18.76 14.88 23.94
C THR A 70 -17.46 14.08 23.95
N ASP A 71 -16.62 14.28 24.97
CA ASP A 71 -15.37 13.55 25.21
C ASP A 71 -14.28 13.65 24.13
N ARG A 72 -14.40 14.58 23.17
CA ARG A 72 -13.41 14.79 22.10
C ARG A 72 -11.97 14.82 22.60
N ARG A 73 -11.69 15.54 23.69
CA ARG A 73 -10.34 15.64 24.27
C ARG A 73 -9.84 14.28 24.78
N ALA A 74 -10.68 13.51 25.44
CA ALA A 74 -10.32 12.17 25.92
C ALA A 74 -10.08 11.21 24.75
N CYS A 75 -10.93 11.27 23.71
CA CYS A 75 -10.74 10.51 22.48
C CYS A 75 -9.41 10.86 21.79
N GLU A 76 -9.11 12.15 21.60
CA GLU A 76 -7.85 12.58 20.99
C GLU A 76 -6.62 12.16 21.82
N ALA A 77 -6.73 12.15 23.15
CA ALA A 77 -5.68 11.66 24.04
C ALA A 77 -5.45 10.15 23.90
N GLN A 78 -6.52 9.35 23.79
CA GLN A 78 -6.45 7.91 23.52
C GLN A 78 -5.81 7.62 22.16
N ALA A 79 -6.24 8.33 21.11
CA ALA A 79 -5.65 8.22 19.77
C ALA A 79 -4.14 8.52 19.79
N ARG A 80 -3.72 9.54 20.57
CA ARG A 80 -2.30 9.85 20.74
C ARG A 80 -1.55 8.76 21.51
N ALA A 81 -2.11 8.23 22.60
CA ALA A 81 -1.49 7.15 23.36
C ALA A 81 -1.29 5.90 22.49
N GLN A 82 -2.26 5.58 21.64
CA GLN A 82 -2.17 4.50 20.67
C GLN A 82 -1.04 4.73 19.66
N TYR A 83 -0.94 5.93 19.08
CA TYR A 83 0.17 6.31 18.20
C TYR A 83 1.55 6.16 18.88
N ASP A 84 1.68 6.62 20.13
CA ASP A 84 2.94 6.53 20.86
C ASP A 84 3.34 5.06 21.11
N SER A 85 2.36 4.18 21.38
CA SER A 85 2.56 2.73 21.48
C SER A 85 2.99 2.11 20.14
N ASP A 86 2.37 2.49 19.03
CA ASP A 86 2.72 1.99 17.70
C ASP A 86 4.12 2.44 17.28
N MET A 87 4.52 3.66 17.67
CA MET A 87 5.87 4.17 17.45
C MET A 87 6.93 3.47 18.30
N GLN A 88 6.60 3.03 19.52
CA GLN A 88 7.51 2.18 20.32
C GLN A 88 7.75 0.84 19.63
N LEU A 89 6.68 0.19 19.15
CA LEU A 89 6.77 -1.04 18.37
C LEU A 89 7.61 -0.83 17.11
N ALA A 90 7.36 0.24 16.35
CA ALA A 90 8.13 0.55 15.16
C ALA A 90 9.63 0.72 15.44
N ARG A 91 10.00 1.39 16.55
CA ARG A 91 11.40 1.59 16.95
C ARG A 91 12.11 0.28 17.31
N GLY A 92 11.39 -0.75 17.78
CA GLY A 92 11.98 -2.06 18.06
C GLY A 92 12.69 -2.67 16.84
N TYR A 93 12.15 -2.46 15.63
CA TYR A 93 12.82 -2.91 14.40
C TYR A 93 14.20 -2.26 14.18
N LEU A 94 14.39 -1.01 14.64
CA LEU A 94 15.71 -0.35 14.53
C LEU A 94 16.70 -0.86 15.58
N ALA A 95 16.22 -1.34 16.72
CA ALA A 95 17.04 -1.93 17.77
C ALA A 95 17.52 -3.36 17.43
N GLY A 96 17.05 -3.94 16.32
CA GLY A 96 17.28 -5.34 15.98
C GLY A 96 16.35 -6.30 16.72
N ASP A 97 15.36 -5.76 17.45
CA ASP A 97 14.26 -6.55 17.97
C ASP A 97 13.40 -7.03 16.79
N ASN A 98 12.68 -8.14 16.99
CA ASN A 98 11.61 -8.56 16.09
C ASN A 98 10.27 -8.39 16.81
N PRO A 99 9.81 -7.14 17.02
CA PRO A 99 8.61 -6.89 17.80
C PRO A 99 7.40 -7.45 17.03
N MET A 100 6.60 -8.26 17.73
CA MET A 100 5.43 -8.90 17.14
C MET A 100 4.41 -7.81 16.72
N PRO A 101 3.90 -7.84 15.48
CA PRO A 101 2.83 -6.94 15.06
C PRO A 101 1.56 -7.23 15.88
N ARG A 102 0.78 -6.19 16.18
CA ARG A 102 -0.51 -6.31 16.87
C ARG A 102 -1.62 -6.74 15.92
#